data_AF-A0A3S0CKV6-F1
#
_entry.id   AF-A0A3S0CKV6-F1
#
_cell.length_a   1.000
_cell.length_b   1.000
_cell.length_c   1.000
_cell.angle_alpha   90.00
_cell.angle_beta   90.00
_cell.angle_gamma   90.00
#
_symmetry.space_group_name_H-M   'P 1'
#
loop_
_entity.id
_entity.type
_entity.pdbx_description
1 polymer ?
#
loop_
_entity_poly.entity_id
_entity_poly.type
_entity_poly.pdbx_seq_one_letter_code
_entity_poly.pdbx_strand_id
1 'polypeptide(L)' 'YLNAWRIAAVKAALGDPARDGDTVLSLATDAGYNSLSVFNRAFKAAEGCTPTAFRAARQASPVASRLKAIDTPRLD' A
#
# COMPACT_ATOMS: atom_id res chain seq x y z
N TYR A 1 17.91 -7.34 -9.93
CA TYR A 1 16.99 -6.93 -11.01
C TYR A 1 15.52 -7.22 -10.67
N LEU A 2 15.13 -8.48 -10.37
CA LEU A 2 13.73 -8.85 -10.08
C LEU A 2 13.06 -8.07 -8.94
N ASN A 3 13.78 -7.79 -7.86
CA ASN A 3 13.25 -7.04 -6.72
C ASN A 3 12.81 -5.62 -7.10
N ALA A 4 13.55 -4.94 -7.97
CA ALA A 4 13.21 -3.58 -8.40
C ALA A 4 11.91 -3.54 -9.22
N TRP A 5 11.71 -4.53 -10.10
CA TRP A 5 10.46 -4.67 -10.87
C TRP A 5 9.25 -4.94 -9.98
N ARG A 6 9.40 -5.82 -8.99
CA ARG A 6 8.34 -6.11 -8.00
C ARG A 6 7.95 -4.86 -7.22
N ILE A 7 8.94 -4.09 -6.76
CA ILE A 7 8.72 -2.82 -6.04
C ILE A 7 7.97 -1.83 -6.94
N ALA A 8 8.38 -1.68 -8.20
CA ALA A 8 7.73 -0.79 -9.15
C ALA A 8 6.25 -1.17 -9.37
N ALA A 9 5.93 -2.46 -9.50
CA ALA A 9 4.57 -2.94 -9.61
C ALA A 9 3.73 -2.60 -8.37
N VAL A 10 4.26 -2.83 -7.16
CA VAL A 10 3.55 -2.49 -5.91
C VAL A 10 3.36 -0.99 -5.76
N LYS A 11 4.34 -0.15 -6.15
CA LYS A 11 4.18 1.31 -6.14
C LYS A 11 3.07 1.78 -7.05
N ALA A 12 2.95 1.19 -8.24
CA ALA A 12 1.87 1.50 -9.16
C ALA A 12 0.52 1.18 -8.52
N ALA A 13 0.39 0.00 -7.91
CA ALA A 13 -0.82 -0.40 -7.20
C ALA A 13 -1.13 0.47 -5.96
N LEU A 14 -0.12 0.85 -5.17
CA LEU A 14 -0.28 1.75 -4.01
C LEU A 14 -0.71 3.17 -4.41
N GLY A 15 -0.43 3.57 -5.65
CA GLY A 15 -0.85 4.86 -6.20
C GLY A 15 -2.17 4.80 -6.96
N ASP A 16 -2.78 3.63 -7.10
CA ASP A 16 -4.03 3.43 -7.84
C ASP A 16 -5.24 3.51 -6.88
N PRO A 17 -6.17 4.44 -7.11
CA PRO A 17 -7.33 4.62 -6.23
C PRO A 17 -8.33 3.47 -6.29
N ALA A 18 -8.36 2.66 -7.36
CA ALA A 18 -9.22 1.47 -7.42
C ALA A 18 -8.69 0.33 -6.55
N ARG A 19 -7.40 0.40 -6.18
CA ARG A 19 -6.71 -0.54 -5.27
C ARG A 19 -6.58 -0.01 -3.84
N ASP A 20 -7.26 1.09 -3.48
CA ASP A 20 -7.19 1.67 -2.13
C ASP A 20 -7.66 0.71 -1.02
N GLY A 21 -8.62 -0.16 -1.35
CA GLY A 21 -9.13 -1.20 -0.46
C GLY A 21 -8.17 -2.38 -0.26
N ASP A 22 -7.18 -2.56 -1.14
CA ASP A 22 -6.22 -3.64 -1.02
C ASP A 22 -5.23 -3.37 0.12
N THR A 23 -4.95 -4.41 0.90
CA THR A 23 -3.95 -4.32 1.96
C THR A 23 -2.54 -4.33 1.36
N VAL A 24 -1.60 -3.67 2.04
CA VAL A 24 -0.17 -3.69 1.65
C VAL A 24 0.36 -5.12 1.52
N LEU A 25 -0.11 -6.05 2.36
CA LEU A 25 0.25 -7.45 2.28
C LEU A 25 -0.26 -8.10 1.00
N SER A 26 -1.51 -7.86 0.60
CA SER A 26 -2.08 -8.42 -0.63
C SER A 26 -1.30 -7.98 -1.87
N LEU A 27 -0.98 -6.69 -1.95
CA LEU A 27 -0.15 -6.14 -3.04
C LEU A 27 1.26 -6.74 -3.06
N ALA A 28 1.84 -6.96 -1.88
CA ALA A 28 3.15 -7.61 -1.77
C ALA A 28 3.09 -9.09 -2.20
N THR A 29 2.03 -9.80 -1.86
CA THR A 29 1.81 -11.19 -2.26
C THR A 29 1.63 -11.32 -3.78
N ASP A 30 0.86 -10.42 -4.40
CA ASP A 30 0.71 -10.33 -5.86
C ASP A 30 2.06 -10.13 -6.57
N ALA A 31 2.91 -9.27 -6.00
CA ALA A 31 4.28 -9.05 -6.48
C ALA A 31 5.27 -10.20 -6.16
N GLY A 32 4.81 -11.28 -5.51
CA GLY A 32 5.62 -12.47 -5.21
C GLY A 32 6.49 -12.37 -3.96
N TYR A 33 6.12 -11.54 -2.99
CA TYR A 33 6.70 -11.56 -1.65
C TYR A 33 5.94 -12.53 -0.74
N ASN A 34 6.70 -13.40 -0.06
CA ASN A 34 6.13 -14.38 0.85
C ASN A 34 5.82 -13.81 2.25
N SER A 35 6.26 -12.58 2.55
CA SER A 35 6.10 -11.97 3.88
C SER A 35 6.21 -10.45 3.85
N LEU A 36 5.42 -9.78 4.69
CA LEU A 36 5.45 -8.34 4.87
C LEU A 36 6.81 -7.83 5.34
N SER A 37 7.51 -8.57 6.21
CA SER A 37 8.82 -8.18 6.74
C SER A 37 9.91 -8.11 5.65
N VAL A 38 9.89 -9.05 4.71
CA VAL A 38 10.82 -9.07 3.57
C VAL A 38 10.48 -7.93 2.60
N PHE A 39 9.18 -7.75 2.33
CA PHE A 39 8.69 -6.66 1.50
C PHE A 39 9.05 -5.29 2.07
N ASN A 40 8.77 -5.01 3.35
CA ASN A 40 9.06 -3.73 3.99
C ASN A 40 10.55 -3.38 3.93
N ARG A 41 11.44 -4.36 4.11
CA ARG A 41 12.89 -4.16 3.98
C ARG A 41 13.28 -3.83 2.53
N ALA A 42 12.76 -4.58 1.56
CA ALA A 42 13.00 -4.34 0.15
C ALA A 42 12.46 -2.98 -0.30
N PHE A 43 11.25 -2.63 0.12
CA PHE A 43 10.57 -1.36 -0.18
C PHE A 43 11.33 -0.19 0.41
N LYS A 44 11.72 -0.27 1.69
CA LYS A 44 12.50 0.79 2.33
C LYS A 44 13.89 0.93 1.71
N ALA A 45 14.53 -0.16 1.30
CA ALA A 45 15.83 -0.11 0.62
C ALA A 45 15.74 0.51 -0.78
N ALA A 46 14.60 0.36 -1.47
CA ALA A 46 14.39 0.90 -2.80
C ALA A 46 13.86 2.35 -2.80
N GLU A 47 12.93 2.67 -1.89
CA GLU A 47 12.20 3.94 -1.87
C GLU A 47 12.61 4.89 -0.73
N GLY A 48 13.33 4.39 0.28
CA GLY A 48 13.69 5.14 1.48
C GLY A 48 12.55 5.30 2.50
N CYS A 49 11.30 4.98 2.15
CA CYS A 49 10.13 5.08 3.02
C CYS A 49 9.39 3.74 3.16
N THR A 50 8.38 3.67 4.03
CA THR A 50 7.53 2.48 4.17
C THR A 50 6.38 2.53 3.16
N PRO A 51 5.86 1.37 2.70
CA PRO A 51 4.75 1.31 1.73
C PRO A 51 3.48 2.01 2.26
N THR A 52 3.21 1.94 3.56
CA THR A 52 2.10 2.64 4.21
C THR A 52 2.26 4.16 4.15
N ALA A 53 3.47 4.67 4.37
CA ALA A 53 3.77 6.09 4.25
C ALA A 53 3.66 6.56 2.79
N PHE A 54 4.13 5.76 1.83
CA PHE A 54 3.97 6.03 0.41
C PHE A 54 2.49 6.12 0.01
N ARG A 55 1.66 5.18 0.51
CA ARG A 55 0.22 5.18 0.29
C ARG A 55 -0.45 6.42 0.90
N ALA A 56 -0.11 6.76 2.15
CA ALA A 56 -0.64 7.94 2.82
C ALA A 56 -0.27 9.24 2.08
N ALA A 57 0.97 9.36 1.59
CA ALA A 57 1.40 10.52 0.82
C ALA A 57 0.65 10.66 -0.53
N ARG A 58 0.33 9.52 -1.19
CA ARG A 58 -0.49 9.50 -2.41
C ARG A 58 -1.95 9.86 -2.13
N GLN A 59 -2.51 9.43 -1.01
CA GLN A 59 -3.89 9.75 -0.60
C GLN A 59 -4.04 11.17 -0.04
N ALA A 60 -2.96 11.80 0.42
CA ALA A 60 -2.97 13.15 0.98
C ALA A 60 -3.17 14.28 -0.06
N SER A 61 -3.58 13.98 -1.29
CA SER A 61 -4.00 15.01 -2.25
C SER A 61 -5.37 15.60 -1.84
N PRO A 62 -5.54 16.93 -1.80
CA PRO A 62 -6.18 17.58 -0.65
C PRO A 62 -7.66 17.97 -0.84
N VAL A 63 -8.55 17.01 -1.15
CA VAL A 63 -10.01 17.30 -1.26
C VAL A 63 -10.94 16.20 -0.71
N ALA A 64 -10.46 15.14 -0.04
CA ALA A 64 -11.37 14.00 0.28
C ALA A 64 -11.35 13.47 1.73
N SER A 65 -10.81 14.21 2.71
CA SER A 65 -10.79 13.70 4.10
C SER A 65 -12.05 14.02 4.92
N ARG A 66 -13.17 14.41 4.30
CA ARG A 66 -14.43 14.66 5.03
C ARG A 66 -15.46 13.53 4.93
N LEU A 67 -15.24 12.47 4.15
CA LEU A 67 -16.23 11.41 4.00
C LEU A 67 -15.59 10.04 3.71
N LYS A 68 -15.29 9.25 4.75
CA LYS A 68 -15.27 7.78 4.64
C LYS A 68 -15.64 7.14 5.98
N ALA A 69 -16.95 6.88 6.12
CA ALA A 69 -17.65 5.85 6.92
C ALA A 69 -17.40 5.84 8.46
N ILE A 70 -18.33 5.98 9.42
CA ILE A 70 -19.78 5.65 9.49
C ILE A 70 -20.22 4.45 8.66
N ASP A 71 -19.87 3.25 9.14
CA ASP A 71 -20.59 1.96 9.03
C ASP A 71 -19.62 0.92 9.67
N THR A 72 -19.84 0.24 10.80
CA THR A 72 -21.04 -0.41 11.35
C THR A 72 -20.79 -0.66 12.86
N PRO A 73 -21.76 -0.46 13.77
CA PRO A 73 -21.66 -1.00 15.13
C PRO A 73 -21.86 -2.52 15.10
N ARG A 74 -20.86 -3.30 15.56
CA ARG A 74 -21.10 -4.70 15.93
C ARG A 74 -21.84 -4.69 17.27
N LEU A 75 -23.15 -4.89 17.22
CA LEU A 75 -23.98 -5.28 18.36
C LEU A 75 -23.50 -6.68 18.82
N ASP A 76 -23.26 -6.81 20.12
CA ASP A 76 -22.95 -7.98 20.96
C ASP A 76 -22.03 -9.12 20.40
#